data_AF-A0A5E4GHU4-F1
#
_entry.id   AF-A0A5E4GHU4-F1
#
_cell.length_a   1.000
_cell.length_b   1.000
_cell.length_c   1.000
_cell.angle_alpha   90.00
_cell.angle_beta   90.00
_cell.angle_gamma   90.00
#
_symmetry.space_group_name_H-M   'P 1'
#
loop_
_entity.id
_entity.type
_entity.pdbx_description
1 polymer ?
#
loop_
_entity_poly.entity_id
_entity_poly.type
_entity_poly.pdbx_seq_one_letter_code
_entity_poly.pdbx_strand_id
1 'polypeptide(L)' 'SGTALHDPTEYRTIVGSLQYLLITRPDLAFAVNKLSQYMHTPTTDHWNFVKRLLRYLC' A
#
# COMPACT_ATOMS: atom_id res chain seq x y z
N SER A 1 -7.78 5.67 -15.30
CA SER A 1 -7.08 6.87 -14.79
C SER A 1 -7.63 7.19 -13.42
N GLY A 2 -6.91 6.84 -12.35
CA GLY A 2 -7.32 7.14 -10.98
C GLY A 2 -6.82 8.51 -10.54
N THR A 3 -7.65 9.28 -9.85
CA THR A 3 -7.26 10.57 -9.26
C THR A 3 -6.12 10.38 -8.25
N ALA A 4 -5.13 11.27 -8.31
CA ALA A 4 -4.05 11.32 -7.32
C ALA A 4 -4.65 11.58 -5.92
N LEU A 5 -4.12 10.93 -4.89
CA LEU A 5 -4.55 11.18 -3.52
C LEU A 5 -4.14 12.58 -3.10
N HIS A 6 -5.06 13.29 -2.45
CA HIS A 6 -4.82 14.62 -1.92
C HIS A 6 -3.77 14.61 -0.80
N ASP A 7 -3.75 13.55 0.01
CA ASP A 7 -2.77 13.35 1.08
C ASP A 7 -2.01 12.02 0.90
N PRO A 8 -0.76 12.06 0.41
CA PRO A 8 0.07 10.86 0.27
C PRO A 8 0.65 10.37 1.60
N THR A 9 0.51 11.15 2.67
CA THR A 9 1.11 10.88 4.00
C THR A 9 0.58 9.59 4.60
N GLU A 10 -0.75 9.41 4.65
CA GLU A 10 -1.37 8.19 5.17
C GLU A 10 -0.98 6.96 4.33
N TYR A 11 -0.99 7.10 3.00
CA TYR A 11 -0.57 6.04 2.09
C TYR A 11 0.87 5.59 2.39
N ARG A 12 1.80 6.54 2.53
CA ARG A 12 3.21 6.25 2.81
C ARG A 12 3.41 5.57 4.16
N THR A 13 2.74 6.06 5.21
CA THR A 13 2.81 5.45 6.55
C THR A 13 2.34 4.00 6.51
N ILE A 14 1.19 3.72 5.88
CA ILE A 14 0.65 2.35 5.80
C ILE A 14 1.55 1.46 4.96
N VAL A 15 2.02 1.91 3.79
CA VAL A 15 2.92 1.07 2.97
C VAL A 15 4.26 0.82 3.68
N GLY A 16 4.76 1.77 4.47
CA GLY A 16 5.90 1.56 5.37
C GLY A 16 5.64 0.49 6.43
N SER A 17 4.49 0.53 7.11
CA SER A 17 4.10 -0.52 8.06
C SER A 17 3.92 -1.88 7.37
N LEU A 18 3.40 -1.91 6.14
CA LEU A 18 3.28 -3.13 5.35
C LEU A 18 4.64 -3.72 4.96
N GLN A 19 5.65 -2.88 4.71
CA GLN A 19 7.03 -3.35 4.45
C GLN A 19 7.62 -4.06 5.66
N TYR A 20 7.35 -3.60 6.89
CA TYR A 20 7.72 -4.35 8.10
C TYR A 20 7.01 -5.70 8.18
N LEU A 21 5.74 -5.75 7.77
CA LEU A 21 4.96 -6.98 7.81
C LEU A 21 5.50 -8.07 6.86
N LEU A 22 6.19 -7.68 5.78
CA LEU A 22 6.81 -8.61 4.83
C LEU A 22 7.79 -9.58 5.46
N ILE A 23 8.42 -9.19 6.57
CA ILE A 23 9.34 -10.04 7.32
C ILE A 23 8.61 -11.28 7.86
N THR A 24 7.36 -11.11 8.26
CA THR A 24 6.53 -12.19 8.84
C THR A 24 5.59 -12.84 7.82
N ARG A 25 5.24 -12.15 6.74
CA ARG A 25 4.25 -12.53 5.73
C ARG A 25 4.79 -12.28 4.32
N PRO A 26 5.73 -13.12 3.84
CA PRO A 26 6.33 -12.96 2.52
C PRO A 26 5.32 -13.22 1.38
N ASP A 27 4.16 -13.81 1.68
CA ASP A 27 3.05 -13.96 0.73
C ASP A 27 2.54 -12.62 0.18
N LEU A 28 2.72 -11.53 0.95
CA LEU A 28 2.33 -10.18 0.54
C LEU A 28 3.48 -9.37 -0.08
N ALA A 29 4.67 -9.95 -0.22
CA ALA A 29 5.86 -9.27 -0.75
C ALA A 29 5.62 -8.63 -2.11
N PHE A 30 4.95 -9.34 -3.01
CA PHE A 30 4.63 -8.84 -4.33
C PHE A 30 3.67 -7.62 -4.29
N ALA A 31 2.62 -7.73 -3.49
CA ALA A 31 1.61 -6.68 -3.33
C ALA A 31 2.20 -5.39 -2.74
N VAL A 32 2.97 -5.52 -1.65
CA VAL A 32 3.60 -4.38 -0.96
C VAL A 32 4.71 -3.75 -1.79
N ASN A 33 5.55 -4.55 -2.48
CA ASN A 33 6.56 -4.00 -3.40
C ASN A 33 5.91 -3.20 -4.53
N LYS A 34 4.81 -3.70 -5.09
CA LYS A 34 4.08 -2.99 -6.15
C LYS A 34 3.51 -1.66 -5.63
N LEU A 35 2.90 -1.65 -4.44
CA LEU A 35 2.42 -0.42 -3.80
C LEU A 35 3.54 0.58 -3.48
N SER A 36 4.72 0.07 -3.11
CA SER A 36 5.90 0.89 -2.83
C SER A 36 6.38 1.68 -4.06
N GLN A 37 6.21 1.13 -5.27
CA GLN A 37 6.56 1.84 -6.51
C GLN A 37 5.68 3.07 -6.76
N TYR A 38 4.45 3.08 -6.22
CA TYR A 38 3.49 4.18 -6.37
C TYR A 38 3.51 5.16 -5.18
N MET A 39 4.50 5.12 -4.29
CA MET A 39 4.62 6.06 -3.16
C MET A 39 4.81 7.52 -3.57
N HIS A 40 5.33 7.77 -4.78
CA HIS A 40 5.55 9.12 -5.29
C HIS A 40 4.28 9.76 -5.84
N THR A 41 3.39 8.96 -6.44
CA THR A 41 2.14 9.40 -7.06
C THR A 41 1.02 8.40 -6.75
N PRO A 42 0.62 8.27 -5.47
CA PRO A 42 -0.38 7.28 -5.11
C PRO A 42 -1.75 7.73 -5.64
N THR A 43 -2.54 6.79 -6.15
CA THR A 43 -3.88 7.05 -6.68
C THR A 43 -4.94 6.37 -5.85
N THR A 44 -6.19 6.78 -6.02
CA THR A 44 -7.36 6.17 -5.36
C THR A 44 -7.45 4.66 -5.56
N ASP A 45 -7.03 4.14 -6.71
CA ASP A 45 -6.97 2.70 -6.97
C ASP A 45 -5.94 1.99 -6.08
N HIS A 46 -4.74 2.57 -5.93
CA HIS A 46 -3.71 2.05 -5.03
C HIS A 46 -4.18 2.07 -3.57
N TRP A 47 -4.90 3.12 -3.17
CA TRP A 47 -5.47 3.21 -1.82
C TRP A 47 -6.54 2.15 -1.54
N ASN A 48 -7.42 1.90 -2.51
CA ASN A 48 -8.41 0.83 -2.39
C ASN A 48 -7.75 -0.55 -2.29
N PHE A 49 -6.65 -0.77 -3.00
CA PHE A 49 -5.88 -2.00 -2.89
C PHE A 49 -5.22 -2.16 -1.52
N VAL A 50 -4.61 -1.11 -0.97
CA VAL A 50 -4.08 -1.08 0.41
C VAL A 50 -5.16 -1.46 1.42
N LYS A 51 -6.35 -0.84 1.33
CA LYS A 51 -7.48 -1.16 2.22
C LYS A 51 -7.91 -2.63 2.13
N ARG A 52 -7.93 -3.20 0.92
CA ARG A 52 -8.24 -4.62 0.72
C ARG A 52 -7.17 -5.53 1.33
N LEU A 53 -5.90 -5.17 1.18
CA LEU A 53 -4.79 -5.91 1.78
C LEU A 53 -4.87 -5.89 3.31
N LEU A 54 -5.17 -4.74 3.91
CA LEU A 54 -5.39 -4.62 5.36
C LEU A 54 -6.57 -5.48 5.84
N ARG A 55 -7.67 -5.52 5.08
CA ARG A 55 -8.82 -6.39 5.35
C ARG A 55 -8.56 -7.88 5.18
N TYR A 56 -7.46 -8.25 4.52
CA TYR A 56 -7.03 -9.65 4.43
C TYR A 56 -6.10 -10.04 5.58
N LEU A 57 -5.47 -9.04 6.21
CA LEU A 57 -4.53 -9.20 7.32
C LEU A 57 -5.19 -9.18 8.71
N CYS A 58 -6.27 -8.41 8.87
CA CYS A 58 -7.18 -8.44 10.03
C CYS A 58 -8.32 -9.42 9.77
#